data_AF-A0AAW0BU95-F1
#
_entry.id   AF-A0AAW0BU95-F1
#
_cell.length_a   1.000
_cell.length_b   1.000
_cell.length_c   1.000
_cell.angle_alpha   90.00
_cell.angle_beta   90.00
_cell.angle_gamma   90.00
#
_symmetry.space_group_name_H-M   'P 1'
#
loop_
_entity.id
_entity.type
_entity.pdbx_description
1 polymer ?
#
loop_
_entity_poly.entity_id
_entity_poly.type
_entity_poly.pdbx_seq_one_letter_code
_entity_poly.pdbx_strand_id
1 'polypeptide(L)'
;MVNTDAPEPPPYLPDSTVEPLATRKHDEYYFEDGNIVIQVSGTLFRLWDGTLRRHSKAFPVPPVSLLDKVQDGTDDEHPLVLEGVDSSDFERLLWIIYPPILGQCKATTPRDWTAILDLATRWKFLDIRELAIRELGAFEMDPVEKIELQHRYQIKRQWAYSSYIALCSRNHALDVIEGRQLGIETTVNVAFAREKLDKWGRKKPDEVKKVVAEVFEITE
;
A
#
# COMPACT_ATOMS: atom_id res chain seq x y z
N MET A 1 0.29 65.65 31.43
CA MET A 1 1.58 64.94 31.25
C MET A 1 1.29 63.46 31.48
N VAL A 2 1.03 62.71 30.41
CA VAL A 2 0.74 61.28 30.47
C VAL A 2 1.98 60.57 29.94
N ASN A 3 2.65 59.81 30.81
CA ASN A 3 3.73 58.91 30.43
C ASN A 3 3.10 57.67 29.80
N THR A 4 3.23 57.53 28.48
CA THR A 4 2.96 56.30 27.74
C THR A 4 4.28 55.71 27.33
N ASP A 5 4.85 54.86 28.20
CA ASP A 5 5.97 54.01 27.87
C ASP A 5 5.39 52.63 27.55
N ALA A 6 5.08 52.42 26.27
CA ALA A 6 4.69 51.11 25.76
C ALA A 6 5.97 50.41 25.28
N PRO A 7 6.28 49.19 25.74
CA PRO A 7 7.48 48.49 25.29
C PRO A 7 7.37 48.18 23.79
N GLU A 8 8.44 48.44 23.04
CA GLU A 8 8.53 48.10 21.63
C GLU A 8 8.25 46.60 21.42
N PRO A 9 7.48 46.22 20.38
CA PRO A 9 7.30 44.83 20.04
C PRO A 9 8.66 44.21 19.66
N PRO A 10 8.90 42.93 20.00
CA PRO A 10 10.16 42.27 19.68
C PRO A 10 10.41 42.29 18.17
N PRO A 11 11.68 42.35 17.74
CA PRO A 11 12.03 42.36 16.33
C PRO A 11 11.45 41.13 15.64
N TYR A 12 10.76 41.36 14.52
CA TYR A 12 10.24 40.31 13.65
C TYR A 12 11.40 39.40 13.24
N LEU A 13 11.45 38.19 13.79
CA LEU A 13 12.29 37.13 13.25
C LEU A 13 11.71 36.78 11.87
N PRO A 14 12.48 36.87 10.78
CA PRO A 14 12.00 36.37 9.50
C PRO A 14 11.63 34.89 9.67
N ASP A 15 10.45 34.55 9.17
CA ASP A 15 9.89 33.22 9.18
C ASP A 15 10.97 32.23 8.74
N SER A 16 11.16 31.20 9.56
CA SER A 16 12.21 30.19 9.45
C SER A 16 12.45 29.85 7.99
N THR A 17 13.60 30.25 7.45
CA THR A 17 14.08 29.73 6.17
C THR A 17 14.17 28.22 6.34
N VAL A 18 13.17 27.51 5.85
CA VAL A 18 13.20 26.06 5.72
C VAL A 18 14.39 25.79 4.82
N GLU A 19 15.53 25.44 5.41
CA GLU A 19 16.67 24.95 4.64
C GLU A 19 16.14 23.82 3.75
N PRO A 20 16.36 23.87 2.42
CA PRO A 20 15.90 22.81 1.55
C PRO A 20 16.52 21.51 2.08
N LEU A 21 15.67 20.62 2.60
CA LEU A 21 16.05 19.28 3.04
C LEU A 21 16.94 18.70 1.95
N ALA A 22 18.21 18.48 2.27
CA ALA A 22 19.19 18.01 1.30
C ALA A 22 18.66 16.71 0.67
N THR A 23 18.28 16.79 -0.60
CA THR A 23 17.74 15.66 -1.33
C THR A 23 18.87 14.66 -1.56
N ARG A 24 18.63 13.39 -1.20
CA ARG A 24 19.62 12.32 -1.35
C ARG A 24 19.30 11.50 -2.60
N LYS A 25 20.30 11.15 -3.40
CA LYS A 25 20.16 10.18 -4.50
C LYS A 25 20.08 8.76 -3.95
N HIS A 26 19.17 7.95 -4.48
CA HIS A 26 19.07 6.54 -4.11
C HIS A 26 20.27 5.74 -4.63
N ASP A 27 20.87 4.89 -3.80
CA ASP A 27 22.12 4.20 -4.15
C ASP A 27 21.96 3.22 -5.33
N GLU A 28 20.83 2.50 -5.40
CA GLU A 28 20.58 1.48 -6.45
C GLU A 28 19.68 1.95 -7.60
N TYR A 29 18.82 2.95 -7.37
CA TYR A 29 17.71 3.31 -8.27
C TYR A 29 17.85 4.76 -8.80
N TYR A 30 19.09 5.18 -8.95
CA TYR A 30 19.46 6.42 -9.61
C TYR A 30 20.33 6.07 -10.84
N PHE A 31 19.67 5.87 -11.98
CA PHE A 31 20.34 5.53 -13.24
C PHE A 31 20.83 6.80 -13.93
N GLU A 32 22.14 6.88 -14.22
CA GLU A 32 22.77 8.05 -14.86
C GLU A 32 22.20 8.36 -16.24
N ASP A 33 21.66 7.36 -16.93
CA ASP A 33 21.02 7.44 -18.24
C ASP A 33 19.48 7.43 -18.16
N GLY A 34 18.91 7.52 -16.95
CA GLY A 34 17.46 7.65 -16.76
C GLY A 34 16.93 8.99 -17.30
N ASN A 35 15.69 8.98 -17.75
CA ASN A 35 15.02 10.12 -18.39
C ASN A 35 13.87 10.72 -17.56
N ILE A 36 13.64 10.20 -16.34
CA ILE A 36 12.76 10.82 -15.36
C ILE A 36 13.40 10.79 -13.97
N VAL A 37 13.34 11.93 -13.27
CA VAL A 37 13.69 12.05 -11.85
C VAL A 37 12.43 12.12 -11.00
N ILE A 38 12.35 11.29 -9.97
CA ILE A 38 11.20 11.18 -9.07
C ILE A 38 11.70 11.40 -7.64
N GLN A 39 11.04 12.28 -6.90
CA GLN A 39 11.33 12.52 -5.49
C GLN A 39 10.27 11.88 -4.60
N VAL A 40 10.71 11.07 -3.65
CA VAL A 40 9.84 10.45 -2.63
C VAL A 40 10.48 10.61 -1.26
N SER A 41 9.78 11.25 -0.32
CA SER A 41 10.26 11.45 1.07
C SER A 41 11.71 11.97 1.16
N GLY A 42 12.07 12.96 0.33
CA GLY A 42 13.43 13.55 0.29
C GLY A 42 14.49 12.71 -0.45
N THR A 43 14.13 11.57 -1.03
CA THR A 43 15.02 10.71 -1.82
C THR A 43 14.71 10.83 -3.31
N LEU A 44 15.74 11.03 -4.13
CA LEU A 44 15.68 11.10 -5.59
C LEU A 44 15.94 9.73 -6.22
N PHE A 45 15.06 9.36 -7.13
CA PHE A 45 15.13 8.17 -7.97
C PHE A 45 15.22 8.63 -9.43
N ARG A 46 16.15 8.08 -10.20
CA ARG A 46 16.30 8.39 -11.62
C ARG A 46 16.10 7.13 -12.43
N LEU A 47 15.04 7.10 -13.24
CA LEU A 47 14.49 5.88 -13.83
C LEU A 47 14.21 6.06 -15.33
N TRP A 48 13.82 4.98 -16.00
CA TRP A 48 13.34 5.02 -17.38
C TRP A 48 11.80 5.07 -17.45
N ASP A 49 11.27 6.19 -17.87
CA ASP A 49 9.84 6.48 -17.89
C ASP A 49 9.03 5.48 -18.75
N GLY A 50 9.62 4.98 -19.84
CA GLY A 50 9.02 4.01 -20.74
C GLY A 50 8.64 2.69 -20.07
N THR A 51 9.44 2.23 -19.09
CA THR A 51 9.15 1.01 -18.32
C THR A 51 7.98 1.25 -17.39
N LEU A 52 7.92 2.41 -16.71
CA LEU A 52 6.80 2.78 -15.86
C LEU A 52 5.50 2.89 -16.67
N ARG A 53 5.53 3.60 -17.81
CA ARG A 53 4.38 3.76 -18.71
C ARG A 53 3.90 2.45 -19.32
N ARG A 54 4.81 1.52 -19.59
CA ARG A 54 4.47 0.19 -20.11
C ARG A 54 3.56 -0.56 -19.15
N HIS A 55 3.84 -0.49 -17.84
CA HIS A 55 3.07 -1.20 -16.83
C HIS A 55 1.92 -0.38 -16.22
N SER A 56 1.94 0.95 -16.33
CA SER A 56 0.81 1.80 -15.97
C SER A 56 0.76 3.09 -16.77
N LYS A 57 -0.39 3.32 -17.43
CA LYS A 57 -0.73 4.61 -18.06
C LYS A 57 -1.20 5.67 -17.06
N ALA A 58 -1.53 5.26 -15.84
CA ALA A 58 -2.06 6.15 -14.80
C ALA A 58 -0.96 6.66 -13.86
N PHE A 59 0.25 6.08 -13.93
CA PHE A 59 1.40 6.63 -13.22
C PHE A 59 1.68 8.05 -13.76
N PRO A 60 1.90 9.06 -12.90
CA PRO A 60 1.88 10.48 -13.28
C PRO A 60 3.17 10.90 -14.00
N VAL A 61 3.57 10.18 -15.05
CA VAL A 61 4.72 10.56 -15.86
C VAL A 61 4.32 11.69 -16.81
N PRO A 62 4.94 12.87 -16.70
CA PRO A 62 4.65 14.01 -17.56
C PRO A 62 4.88 13.68 -19.04
N PRO A 63 4.03 14.11 -19.98
CA PRO A 63 4.29 13.90 -21.41
C PRO A 63 5.54 14.66 -21.83
N VAL A 64 6.35 14.09 -22.72
CA VAL A 64 7.53 14.77 -23.28
C VAL A 64 7.06 16.02 -24.03
N SER A 65 7.30 17.20 -23.46
CA SER A 65 7.05 18.48 -24.10
C SER A 65 8.22 18.85 -25.03
N LEU A 66 7.91 19.23 -26.27
CA LEU A 66 8.88 19.80 -27.23
C LEU A 66 9.11 21.30 -27.01
N LEU A 67 8.42 21.91 -26.04
CA LEU A 67 8.53 23.33 -25.68
C LEU A 67 9.37 23.46 -24.41
N ASP A 68 10.24 24.47 -24.35
CA ASP A 68 11.20 24.84 -23.28
C ASP A 68 10.57 25.19 -21.90
N LYS A 69 9.44 24.57 -21.55
CA LYS A 69 8.87 24.64 -20.21
C LYS A 69 9.55 23.58 -19.36
N VAL A 70 10.24 24.02 -18.31
CA VAL A 70 10.71 23.15 -17.23
C VAL A 70 9.51 22.38 -16.69
N GLN A 71 9.60 21.06 -16.73
CA GLN A 71 8.50 20.16 -16.43
C GLN A 71 8.95 19.22 -15.31
N ASP A 72 8.05 18.93 -14.37
CA ASP A 72 8.35 18.04 -13.26
C ASP A 72 8.96 16.72 -13.78
N GLY A 73 10.06 16.28 -13.16
CA GLY A 73 10.80 15.09 -13.49
C GLY A 73 11.89 15.22 -14.56
N THR A 74 12.18 16.43 -15.08
CA THR A 74 13.28 16.61 -16.06
C THR A 74 14.67 16.44 -15.46
N ASP A 75 14.87 16.87 -14.23
CA ASP A 75 16.19 16.91 -13.57
C ASP A 75 16.07 16.89 -12.04
N ASP A 76 17.21 16.92 -11.35
CA ASP A 76 17.29 16.89 -9.89
C ASP A 76 16.73 18.15 -9.22
N GLU A 77 16.70 19.29 -9.90
CA GLU A 77 16.15 20.57 -9.39
C GLU A 77 14.64 20.65 -9.60
N HIS A 78 14.11 19.92 -10.59
CA HIS A 78 12.70 19.84 -10.93
C HIS A 78 12.23 18.39 -10.97
N PRO A 79 12.24 17.64 -9.85
CA PRO A 79 11.82 16.24 -9.84
C PRO A 79 10.30 16.09 -9.81
N LEU A 80 9.79 14.94 -10.25
CA LEU A 80 8.39 14.56 -10.04
C LEU A 80 8.19 14.14 -8.59
N VAL A 81 7.58 15.00 -7.79
CA VAL A 81 7.36 14.74 -6.36
C VAL A 81 6.15 13.82 -6.15
N LEU A 82 6.35 12.69 -5.48
CA LEU A 82 5.28 11.79 -5.05
C LEU A 82 5.01 11.97 -3.56
N GLU A 83 3.90 12.64 -3.24
CA GLU A 83 3.50 12.93 -1.87
C GLU A 83 2.77 11.75 -1.20
N GLY A 84 2.95 11.63 0.12
CA GLY A 84 2.28 10.61 0.93
C GLY A 84 2.71 9.19 0.58
N VAL A 85 3.98 9.01 0.20
CA VAL A 85 4.62 7.72 -0.04
C VAL A 85 5.97 7.71 0.67
N ASP A 86 6.28 6.62 1.36
CA ASP A 86 7.60 6.41 1.94
C ASP A 86 8.60 5.96 0.88
N SER A 87 9.85 6.43 0.97
CA SER A 87 10.88 6.08 -0.01
C SER A 87 11.16 4.58 -0.06
N SER A 88 11.08 3.88 1.09
CA SER A 88 11.28 2.43 1.14
C SER A 88 10.11 1.65 0.51
N ASP A 89 8.88 2.15 0.62
CA ASP A 89 7.73 1.52 -0.04
C ASP A 89 7.79 1.72 -1.55
N PHE A 90 8.23 2.90 -2.01
CA PHE A 90 8.49 3.13 -3.42
C PHE A 90 9.60 2.21 -3.95
N GLU A 91 10.68 2.04 -3.19
CA GLU A 91 11.77 1.12 -3.52
C GLU A 91 11.26 -0.33 -3.71
N ARG A 92 10.36 -0.80 -2.83
CA ARG A 92 9.74 -2.13 -2.95
C ARG A 92 8.98 -2.32 -4.25
N LEU A 93 8.28 -1.28 -4.72
CA LEU A 93 7.64 -1.32 -6.04
C LEU A 93 8.69 -1.43 -7.16
N LEU A 94 9.81 -0.71 -7.03
CA LEU A 94 10.91 -0.76 -8.00
C LEU A 94 11.62 -2.12 -8.02
N TRP A 95 11.61 -2.91 -6.94
CA TRP A 95 12.13 -4.28 -6.96
C TRP A 95 11.41 -5.16 -8.00
N ILE A 96 10.15 -4.87 -8.31
CA ILE A 96 9.37 -5.59 -9.33
C ILE A 96 9.59 -5.00 -10.73
N ILE A 97 9.62 -3.67 -10.85
CA ILE A 97 9.71 -2.97 -12.14
C ILE A 97 11.13 -3.02 -12.71
N TYR A 98 12.12 -2.95 -11.83
CA TYR A 98 13.56 -2.95 -12.13
C TYR A 98 14.26 -3.99 -11.24
N PRO A 99 14.01 -5.28 -11.48
CA PRO A 99 14.64 -6.34 -10.69
C PRO A 99 16.15 -6.32 -10.96
N PRO A 100 16.99 -6.30 -9.90
CA PRO A 100 18.45 -6.31 -10.08
C PRO A 100 18.93 -7.62 -10.72
N ILE A 101 18.21 -8.73 -10.48
CA ILE A 101 18.43 -10.02 -11.13
C ILE A 101 17.10 -10.49 -11.70
N LEU A 102 17.07 -10.71 -13.02
CA LEU A 102 15.87 -11.17 -13.72
C LEU A 102 15.37 -12.50 -13.11
N GLY A 103 14.08 -12.53 -12.76
CA GLY A 103 13.44 -13.69 -12.16
C GLY A 103 13.59 -13.79 -10.64
N GLN A 104 14.30 -12.87 -9.98
CA GLN A 104 14.37 -12.80 -8.52
C GLN A 104 13.59 -11.60 -7.99
N CYS A 105 12.86 -11.80 -6.90
CA CYS A 105 12.15 -10.75 -6.19
C CYS A 105 12.77 -10.57 -4.80
N LYS A 106 13.11 -9.33 -4.44
CA LYS A 106 13.61 -8.97 -3.11
C LYS A 106 12.52 -9.02 -2.02
N ALA A 107 11.24 -8.91 -2.40
CA ALA A 107 10.12 -8.93 -1.46
C ALA A 107 9.92 -10.34 -0.88
N THR A 108 10.06 -10.47 0.44
CA THR A 108 10.02 -11.76 1.14
C THR A 108 9.01 -11.79 2.28
N THR A 109 8.48 -10.64 2.69
CA THR A 109 7.56 -10.54 3.83
C THR A 109 6.16 -10.06 3.42
N PRO A 110 5.11 -10.34 4.21
CA PRO A 110 3.78 -9.78 3.98
C PRO A 110 3.78 -8.25 3.96
N ARG A 111 4.64 -7.61 4.77
CA ARG A 111 4.79 -6.15 4.77
C ARG A 111 5.28 -5.64 3.43
N ASP A 112 6.30 -6.29 2.85
CA ASP A 112 6.84 -5.88 1.55
C ASP A 112 5.78 -5.95 0.46
N TRP A 113 5.08 -7.08 0.39
CA TRP A 113 4.04 -7.29 -0.60
C TRP A 113 2.80 -6.40 -0.38
N THR A 114 2.50 -6.03 0.87
CA THR A 114 1.42 -5.08 1.18
C THR A 114 1.76 -3.67 0.68
N ALA A 115 3.00 -3.22 0.85
CA ALA A 115 3.46 -1.94 0.31
C ALA A 115 3.43 -1.93 -1.23
N ILE A 116 3.88 -3.02 -1.86
CA ILE A 116 3.80 -3.20 -3.32
C ILE A 116 2.33 -3.16 -3.78
N LEU A 117 1.43 -3.86 -3.09
CA LEU A 117 0.01 -3.88 -3.40
C LEU A 117 -0.61 -2.48 -3.29
N ASP A 118 -0.28 -1.72 -2.24
CA ASP A 118 -0.79 -0.36 -2.03
C ASP A 118 -0.44 0.56 -3.21
N LEU A 119 0.86 0.66 -3.51
CA LEU A 119 1.34 1.53 -4.58
C LEU A 119 0.92 1.06 -5.97
N ALA A 120 0.94 -0.26 -6.22
CA ALA A 120 0.46 -0.82 -7.48
C ALA A 120 -1.04 -0.53 -7.69
N THR A 121 -1.83 -0.54 -6.62
CA THR A 121 -3.26 -0.17 -6.67
C THR A 121 -3.42 1.33 -6.93
N ARG A 122 -2.74 2.17 -6.14
CA ARG A 122 -2.80 3.63 -6.21
C ARG A 122 -2.47 4.14 -7.61
N TRP A 123 -1.44 3.57 -8.24
CA TRP A 123 -1.00 3.98 -9.56
C TRP A 123 -1.40 3.03 -10.68
N LYS A 124 -2.33 2.10 -10.44
CA LYS A 124 -2.92 1.18 -11.44
C LYS A 124 -1.89 0.35 -12.22
N PHE A 125 -0.83 -0.12 -11.56
CA PHE A 125 0.03 -1.18 -12.07
C PHE A 125 -0.67 -2.53 -11.93
N LEU A 126 -1.62 -2.82 -12.83
CA LEU A 126 -2.56 -3.94 -12.66
C LEU A 126 -1.85 -5.30 -12.57
N ASP A 127 -0.86 -5.55 -13.42
CA ASP A 127 -0.11 -6.82 -13.41
C ASP A 127 0.67 -7.00 -12.09
N ILE A 128 1.24 -5.92 -11.56
CA ILE A 128 1.98 -5.93 -10.29
C ILE A 128 1.03 -6.10 -9.10
N ARG A 129 -0.16 -5.49 -9.18
CA ARG A 129 -1.22 -5.67 -8.21
C ARG A 129 -1.67 -7.12 -8.13
N GLU A 130 -1.95 -7.76 -9.26
CA GLU A 130 -2.33 -9.19 -9.29
C GLU A 130 -1.20 -10.09 -8.78
N LEU A 131 0.06 -9.78 -9.12
CA LEU A 131 1.23 -10.43 -8.55
C LEU A 131 1.24 -10.32 -7.02
N ALA A 132 1.11 -9.11 -6.47
CA ALA A 132 1.13 -8.90 -5.02
C ALA A 132 -0.03 -9.61 -4.30
N ILE A 133 -1.23 -9.63 -4.89
CA ILE A 133 -2.38 -10.39 -4.36
C ILE A 133 -2.06 -11.88 -4.30
N ARG A 134 -1.47 -12.44 -5.37
CA ARG A 134 -1.08 -13.86 -5.41
C ARG A 134 -0.06 -14.19 -4.33
N GLU A 135 1.01 -13.41 -4.24
CA GLU A 135 2.10 -13.65 -3.27
C GLU A 135 1.60 -13.49 -1.82
N LEU A 136 0.83 -12.43 -1.51
CA LEU A 136 0.18 -12.28 -0.19
C LEU A 136 -0.75 -13.47 0.13
N GLY A 137 -1.41 -14.01 -0.88
CA GLY A 137 -2.30 -15.17 -0.73
C GLY A 137 -1.60 -16.41 -0.19
N ALA A 138 -0.31 -16.58 -0.49
CA ALA A 138 0.51 -17.71 -0.10
C ALA A 138 1.07 -17.61 1.34
N PHE A 139 1.08 -16.42 1.95
CA PHE A 139 1.52 -16.26 3.32
C PHE A 139 0.47 -16.74 4.33
N GLU A 140 0.96 -17.35 5.42
CA GLU A 140 0.19 -17.49 6.65
C GLU A 140 0.08 -16.11 7.30
N MET A 141 -1.15 -15.65 7.50
CA MET A 141 -1.48 -14.34 8.05
C MET A 141 -2.56 -14.51 9.11
N ASP A 142 -2.64 -13.53 10.03
CA ASP A 142 -3.78 -13.46 10.91
C ASP A 142 -5.10 -13.39 10.10
N PRO A 143 -6.13 -14.17 10.46
CA PRO A 143 -7.38 -14.19 9.71
C PRO A 143 -8.05 -12.82 9.57
N VAL A 144 -8.00 -12.00 10.62
CA VAL A 144 -8.61 -10.66 10.63
C VAL A 144 -7.82 -9.73 9.72
N GLU A 145 -6.49 -9.72 9.82
CA GLU A 145 -5.62 -8.92 8.94
C GLU A 145 -5.80 -9.28 7.47
N LYS A 146 -5.89 -10.58 7.15
CA LYS A 146 -6.09 -11.04 5.78
C LYS A 146 -7.45 -10.57 5.23
N ILE A 147 -8.51 -10.68 6.01
CA ILE A 147 -9.83 -10.17 5.58
C ILE A 147 -9.83 -8.65 5.46
N GLU A 148 -9.15 -7.93 6.35
CA GLU A 148 -8.99 -6.47 6.27
C GLU A 148 -8.32 -6.06 4.96
N LEU A 149 -7.22 -6.72 4.57
CA LEU A 149 -6.56 -6.49 3.27
C LEU A 149 -7.49 -6.80 2.10
N GLN A 150 -8.24 -7.90 2.18
CA GLN A 150 -9.19 -8.30 1.15
C GLN A 150 -10.27 -7.22 0.96
N HIS A 151 -10.83 -6.66 2.03
CA HIS A 151 -11.79 -5.56 1.94
C HIS A 151 -11.14 -4.28 1.41
N ARG A 152 -10.02 -3.86 2.01
CA ARG A 152 -9.32 -2.60 1.69
C ARG A 152 -8.98 -2.52 0.21
N TYR A 153 -8.50 -3.62 -0.36
CA TYR A 153 -8.10 -3.69 -1.76
C TYR A 153 -9.18 -4.29 -2.65
N GLN A 154 -10.39 -4.57 -2.17
CA GLN A 154 -11.48 -5.16 -2.97
C GLN A 154 -11.06 -6.45 -3.71
N ILE A 155 -10.29 -7.30 -3.04
CA ILE A 155 -9.88 -8.61 -3.56
C ILE A 155 -11.10 -9.54 -3.52
N LYS A 156 -11.19 -10.52 -4.44
CA LYS A 156 -12.27 -11.52 -4.42
C LYS A 156 -12.32 -12.27 -3.08
N ARG A 157 -13.52 -12.52 -2.54
CA ARG A 157 -13.71 -13.16 -1.22
C ARG A 157 -13.02 -14.53 -1.11
N GLN A 158 -12.94 -15.28 -2.22
CA GLN A 158 -12.23 -16.58 -2.31
C GLN A 158 -10.79 -16.48 -1.76
N TRP A 159 -10.13 -15.35 -1.95
CA TRP A 159 -8.74 -15.14 -1.52
C TRP A 159 -8.57 -15.20 0.02
N ALA A 160 -9.59 -14.80 0.78
CA ALA A 160 -9.61 -14.86 2.24
C ALA A 160 -10.42 -16.06 2.77
N TYR A 161 -10.75 -17.05 1.93
CA TYR A 161 -11.64 -18.15 2.31
C TYR A 161 -11.14 -18.93 3.53
N SER A 162 -9.84 -19.25 3.58
CA SER A 162 -9.22 -19.92 4.73
C SER A 162 -9.34 -19.09 6.02
N SER A 163 -9.30 -17.75 5.92
CA SER A 163 -9.47 -16.85 7.06
C SER A 163 -10.90 -16.86 7.60
N TYR A 164 -11.92 -16.87 6.74
CA TYR A 164 -13.31 -17.01 7.20
C TYR A 164 -13.54 -18.36 7.90
N ILE A 165 -12.97 -19.45 7.37
CA ILE A 165 -13.01 -20.77 8.01
C ILE A 165 -12.34 -20.72 9.39
N ALA A 166 -11.16 -20.09 9.49
CA ALA A 166 -10.44 -19.97 10.74
C ALA A 166 -11.25 -19.19 11.79
N LEU A 167 -11.85 -18.05 11.42
CA LEU A 167 -12.71 -17.26 12.31
C LEU A 167 -13.99 -18.00 12.73
N CYS A 168 -14.58 -18.82 11.86
CA CYS A 168 -15.77 -19.58 12.21
C CYS A 168 -15.46 -20.82 13.06
N SER A 169 -14.27 -21.42 12.88
CA SER A 169 -13.83 -22.61 13.61
C SER A 169 -13.26 -22.31 15.00
N ARG A 170 -12.63 -21.15 15.21
CA ARG A 170 -11.87 -20.87 16.44
C ARG A 170 -12.76 -20.80 17.69
N ASN A 171 -12.19 -21.16 18.84
CA ASN A 171 -12.93 -21.24 20.10
C ASN A 171 -13.38 -19.87 20.65
N HIS A 172 -12.51 -18.85 20.61
CA HIS A 172 -12.85 -17.53 21.13
C HIS A 172 -13.77 -16.78 20.16
N ALA A 173 -14.64 -15.93 20.71
CA ALA A 173 -15.52 -15.06 19.92
C ALA A 173 -14.71 -13.93 19.25
N LEU A 174 -15.36 -13.18 18.35
CA LEU A 174 -14.81 -11.91 17.89
C LEU A 174 -14.85 -10.91 19.05
N ASP A 175 -13.77 -10.15 19.23
CA ASP A 175 -13.77 -8.99 20.10
C ASP A 175 -14.16 -7.70 19.34
N VAL A 176 -14.22 -6.59 20.07
CA VAL A 176 -14.65 -5.29 19.52
C VAL A 176 -13.62 -4.71 18.55
N ILE A 177 -12.33 -5.00 18.74
CA ILE A 177 -11.24 -4.51 17.89
C ILE A 177 -11.31 -5.25 16.55
N GLU A 178 -11.41 -6.58 16.61
CA GLU A 178 -11.57 -7.41 15.42
C GLU A 178 -12.86 -7.08 14.66
N GLY A 179 -13.97 -6.92 15.38
CA GLY A 179 -15.25 -6.54 14.77
C GLY A 179 -15.19 -5.18 14.05
N ARG A 180 -14.39 -4.24 14.57
CA ARG A 180 -14.15 -2.96 13.90
C ARG A 180 -13.32 -3.11 12.62
N GLN A 181 -12.28 -3.95 12.63
CA GLN A 181 -11.44 -4.19 11.45
C GLN A 181 -12.20 -4.94 10.35
N LEU A 182 -13.00 -5.94 10.71
CA LEU A 182 -13.79 -6.74 9.78
C LEU A 182 -14.94 -5.93 9.17
N GLY A 183 -15.48 -4.97 9.91
CA GLY A 183 -16.70 -4.26 9.56
C GLY A 183 -17.97 -5.04 9.92
N ILE A 184 -19.11 -4.36 9.85
CA ILE A 184 -20.38 -4.86 10.38
C ILE A 184 -20.88 -6.11 9.66
N GLU A 185 -20.83 -6.12 8.32
CA GLU A 185 -21.32 -7.22 7.49
C GLU A 185 -20.59 -8.52 7.81
N THR A 186 -19.25 -8.49 7.74
CA THR A 186 -18.42 -9.66 8.03
C THR A 186 -18.55 -10.11 9.47
N THR A 187 -18.64 -9.19 10.43
CA THR A 187 -18.84 -9.54 11.85
C THR A 187 -20.16 -10.28 12.06
N VAL A 188 -21.26 -9.78 11.47
CA VAL A 188 -22.57 -10.42 11.54
C VAL A 188 -22.54 -11.78 10.86
N ASN A 189 -21.91 -11.89 9.69
CA ASN A 189 -21.80 -13.15 8.95
C ASN A 189 -20.98 -14.20 9.70
N VAL A 190 -19.87 -13.82 10.35
CA VAL A 190 -19.11 -14.72 11.21
C VAL A 190 -19.95 -15.19 12.39
N ALA A 191 -20.69 -14.28 13.05
CA ALA A 191 -21.57 -14.65 14.15
C ALA A 191 -22.67 -15.62 13.70
N PHE A 192 -23.34 -15.31 12.59
CA PHE A 192 -24.39 -16.13 11.99
C PHE A 192 -23.88 -17.52 11.58
N ALA A 193 -22.73 -17.61 10.90
CA ALA A 193 -22.09 -18.88 10.57
C ALA A 193 -21.77 -19.69 11.83
N ARG A 194 -21.26 -19.03 12.88
CA ARG A 194 -20.98 -19.66 14.17
C ARG A 194 -22.24 -20.11 14.92
N GLU A 195 -23.39 -19.49 14.71
CA GLU A 195 -24.68 -19.93 15.29
C GLU A 195 -25.26 -21.13 14.53
N LYS A 196 -25.12 -21.16 13.19
CA LYS A 196 -25.45 -22.33 12.37
C LYS A 196 -24.60 -23.55 12.75
N LEU A 197 -23.36 -23.33 13.15
CA LEU A 197 -22.45 -24.38 13.63
C LEU A 197 -22.62 -24.59 15.14
N ASP A 198 -23.15 -25.74 15.56
CA ASP A 198 -23.11 -26.10 16.97
C ASP A 198 -21.65 -26.25 17.48
N LYS A 199 -21.45 -26.37 18.81
CA LYS A 199 -20.10 -26.48 19.40
C LYS A 199 -19.26 -27.65 18.81
N TRP A 200 -19.89 -28.70 18.32
CA TRP A 200 -19.25 -29.86 17.71
C TRP A 200 -19.06 -29.69 16.21
N GLY A 201 -19.97 -29.01 15.51
CA GLY A 201 -19.88 -28.67 14.10
C GLY A 201 -18.68 -27.77 13.79
N ARG A 202 -18.31 -26.87 14.70
CA ARG A 202 -17.08 -26.06 14.58
C ARG A 202 -15.78 -26.88 14.59
N LYS A 203 -15.82 -28.14 15.04
CA LYS A 203 -14.66 -29.06 15.02
C LYS A 203 -14.60 -29.94 13.78
N LYS A 204 -15.61 -29.88 12.91
CA LYS A 204 -15.68 -30.68 11.68
C LYS A 204 -15.34 -29.79 10.48
N PRO A 205 -14.14 -29.92 9.89
CA PRO A 205 -13.68 -29.01 8.85
C PRO A 205 -14.63 -28.90 7.65
N ASP A 206 -15.25 -30.00 7.25
CA ASP A 206 -16.15 -30.03 6.08
C ASP A 206 -17.48 -29.31 6.35
N GLU A 207 -18.01 -29.41 7.57
CA GLU A 207 -19.21 -28.66 7.96
C GLU A 207 -18.92 -27.16 8.00
N VAL A 208 -17.76 -26.75 8.55
CA VAL A 208 -17.38 -25.33 8.60
C VAL A 208 -17.19 -24.78 7.19
N LYS A 209 -16.45 -25.47 6.32
CA LYS A 209 -16.26 -25.07 4.92
C LYS A 209 -17.59 -24.84 4.22
N LYS A 210 -18.52 -25.80 4.34
CA LYS A 210 -19.85 -25.70 3.75
C LYS A 210 -20.63 -24.47 4.24
N VAL A 211 -20.69 -24.27 5.56
CA VAL A 211 -21.42 -23.12 6.14
C VAL A 211 -20.77 -21.80 5.74
N VAL A 212 -19.44 -21.72 5.73
CA VAL A 212 -18.72 -20.52 5.33
C VAL A 212 -18.93 -20.23 3.84
N ALA A 213 -18.84 -21.23 2.97
CA ALA A 213 -19.10 -21.06 1.54
C ALA A 213 -20.52 -20.52 1.28
N GLU A 214 -21.51 -21.05 2.00
CA GLU A 214 -22.90 -20.59 1.93
C GLU A 214 -23.06 -19.15 2.43
N VAL A 215 -22.57 -18.84 3.63
CA VAL A 215 -22.79 -17.54 4.29
C VAL A 215 -22.04 -16.40 3.60
N PHE A 216 -20.84 -16.67 3.09
CA PHE A 216 -20.01 -15.66 2.42
C PHE A 216 -20.15 -15.68 0.89
N GLU A 217 -21.05 -16.51 0.35
CA GLU A 217 -21.30 -16.68 -1.08
C GLU A 217 -20.02 -17.00 -1.87
N ILE A 218 -19.18 -17.86 -1.31
CA ILE A 218 -17.92 -18.27 -1.91
C ILE A 218 -18.20 -19.53 -2.73
N THR A 219 -18.19 -19.37 -4.05
CA THR A 219 -18.22 -20.52 -4.98
C THR A 219 -16.83 -21.16 -5.03
N GLU A 220 -16.79 -22.50 -4.98
CA GLU A 220 -15.59 -23.31 -5.28
C GLU A 220 -15.09 -23.08 -6.71
#